data_AF-A0A166C8Q8-F1
#
_entry.id   AF-A0A166C8Q8-F1
#
_cell.length_a   1.000
_cell.length_b   1.000
_cell.length_c   1.000
_cell.angle_alpha   90.00
_cell.angle_beta   90.00
_cell.angle_gamma   90.00
#
_symmetry.space_group_name_H-M   'P 1'
#
loop_
_entity.id
_entity.type
_entity.pdbx_description
1 polymer ?
#
loop_
_entity_poly.entity_id
_entity_poly.type
_entity_poly.pdbx_seq_one_letter_code
_entity_poly.pdbx_strand_id
1 'polypeptide(L)'
;MVSKPLSEQVKAQKWCAWENLCMSHAIDAWQQKKSYHIIADKHGVSKSTLQRLFNGGVSMNTQRGRALNPTNVKLWFDLVKTHIPDKNILPHNLYRMDESGFPPSNQGTSHGQNFMTKWANNNVSNAFMSHSENGWTDGKLATNSHYTPELLTFAKANNIVILDYPPPTVPMLSKASMPFAFTEPTVLAAFEKTGIHPFNPKTSLVGALPLLMPSPVKRIMEVFDHTTFTQTDLDPDNYLTPSAPTSTAGANTTTVTTTPLHPSSLPNRPITPSGKMRILGAALASTASGTFLVQKPHITSDQTIASPIFMQCGVIPDPDWALLNHPTAGPNQVAALTESLALAKLQIAAKDAAIITENVQLAIQRVYNRHLNETLNVKEKTKEADHTKLFPDGKPRLLTADDFIAQVSQVKADRESKEAEKRKWAGARAAKKVGREAAKAAWKLLLVAHDQAVITWEAEKLALRVSGVKVKGLPKKPKKPLKPKPVVEVSSESDGGDDSEEIEEYKY
;
A
#
# COMPACT_ATOMS: atom_id res chain seq x y z
N MET A 1 -36.93 5.97 -20.12
CA MET A 1 -35.81 5.22 -20.71
C MET A 1 -36.36 4.48 -21.92
N VAL A 2 -35.91 4.85 -23.13
CA VAL A 2 -36.39 4.21 -24.37
C VAL A 2 -35.73 2.83 -24.45
N SER A 3 -36.53 1.77 -24.36
CA SER A 3 -36.07 0.39 -24.44
C SER A 3 -35.53 0.11 -25.84
N LYS A 4 -34.38 -0.57 -25.93
CA LYS A 4 -33.92 -1.11 -27.20
C LYS A 4 -34.92 -2.16 -27.68
N PRO A 5 -35.23 -2.23 -28.98
CA PRO A 5 -36.18 -3.19 -29.52
C PRO A 5 -35.68 -4.62 -29.32
N LEU A 6 -36.62 -5.53 -29.00
CA LEU A 6 -36.41 -6.96 -28.74
C LEU A 6 -35.55 -7.69 -29.80
N SER A 7 -35.51 -7.15 -31.03
CA SER A 7 -34.67 -7.66 -32.12
C SER A 7 -33.17 -7.55 -31.86
N GLU A 8 -32.71 -6.59 -31.04
CA GLU A 8 -31.30 -6.39 -30.71
C GLU A 8 -30.79 -7.44 -29.70
N GLN A 9 -31.62 -7.85 -28.74
CA GLN A 9 -31.26 -8.87 -27.76
C GLN A 9 -31.13 -10.27 -28.39
N VAL A 10 -32.03 -10.60 -29.33
CA VAL A 10 -31.96 -11.86 -30.07
C VAL A 10 -30.72 -11.92 -30.96
N LYS A 11 -30.28 -10.79 -31.53
CA LYS A 11 -29.02 -10.72 -32.28
C LYS A 11 -27.80 -10.96 -31.39
N ALA A 12 -27.79 -10.38 -30.18
CA ALA A 12 -26.69 -10.56 -29.24
C ALA A 12 -26.53 -12.02 -28.78
N GLN A 13 -27.65 -12.71 -28.49
CA GLN A 13 -27.59 -14.13 -28.10
C GLN A 13 -27.11 -15.05 -29.24
N LYS A 14 -27.56 -14.80 -30.47
CA LYS A 14 -27.09 -15.55 -31.65
C LYS A 14 -25.60 -15.31 -31.93
N TRP A 15 -25.11 -14.11 -31.67
CA TRP A 15 -23.69 -13.77 -31.80
C TRP A 15 -22.82 -14.56 -30.81
N CYS A 16 -23.19 -14.58 -29.52
CA CYS A 16 -22.43 -15.33 -28.51
C CYS A 16 -22.40 -16.84 -28.79
N ALA A 17 -23.51 -17.42 -29.24
CA ALA A 17 -23.56 -18.85 -29.60
C ALA A 17 -22.64 -19.17 -30.80
N TRP A 18 -22.56 -18.27 -31.77
CA TRP A 18 -21.69 -18.40 -32.93
C TRP A 18 -20.20 -18.29 -32.57
N GLU A 19 -19.82 -17.35 -31.70
CA GLU A 19 -18.43 -17.22 -31.23
C GLU A 19 -17.92 -18.48 -30.50
N ASN A 20 -18.75 -19.08 -29.64
CA ASN A 20 -18.38 -20.29 -28.91
C ASN A 20 -18.19 -21.50 -29.85
N LEU A 21 -19.03 -21.63 -30.88
CA LEU A 21 -18.89 -22.69 -31.88
C LEU A 21 -17.62 -22.51 -32.73
N CYS A 22 -17.31 -21.27 -33.13
CA CYS A 22 -16.08 -20.96 -33.85
C CYS A 22 -14.82 -21.29 -33.03
N MET A 23 -14.83 -21.00 -31.73
CA MET A 23 -13.73 -21.32 -30.82
C MET A 23 -13.48 -22.83 -30.69
N SER A 24 -14.54 -23.63 -30.56
CA SER A 24 -14.41 -25.10 -30.47
C SER A 24 -13.77 -25.69 -31.74
N HIS A 25 -14.27 -25.31 -32.92
CA HIS A 25 -13.71 -25.81 -34.18
C HIS A 25 -12.26 -25.35 -34.44
N ALA A 26 -11.87 -24.18 -33.95
CA ALA A 26 -10.49 -23.69 -34.07
C ALA A 26 -9.50 -24.55 -33.27
N ILE A 27 -9.92 -25.05 -32.10
CA ILE A 27 -9.14 -25.95 -31.24
C ILE A 27 -8.94 -27.31 -31.93
N ASP A 28 -10.00 -27.88 -32.51
CA ASP A 28 -9.95 -29.17 -33.21
C ASP A 28 -9.09 -29.09 -34.49
N ALA A 29 -9.18 -27.99 -35.24
CA ALA A 29 -8.37 -27.77 -36.45
C ALA A 29 -6.86 -27.62 -36.13
N TRP A 30 -6.51 -27.17 -34.93
CA TRP A 30 -5.11 -27.07 -34.49
C TRP A 30 -4.52 -28.42 -34.09
N GLN A 31 -5.30 -29.31 -33.46
CA GLN A 31 -4.87 -30.69 -33.20
C GLN A 31 -4.46 -31.42 -34.50
N GLN A 32 -4.96 -30.96 -35.65
CA GLN A 32 -4.60 -31.42 -36.99
C GLN A 32 -3.39 -30.68 -37.63
N LYS A 33 -2.56 -29.97 -36.84
CA LYS A 33 -1.29 -29.31 -37.23
C LYS A 33 -1.38 -28.23 -38.34
N LYS A 34 -2.38 -27.35 -38.31
CA LYS A 34 -2.43 -26.19 -39.22
C LYS A 34 -1.75 -24.94 -38.63
N SER A 35 -1.19 -24.10 -39.50
CA SER A 35 -0.52 -22.82 -39.14
C SER A 35 -1.51 -21.83 -38.51
N TYR A 36 -1.06 -21.08 -37.48
CA TYR A 36 -1.88 -20.14 -36.69
C TYR A 36 -2.68 -19.14 -37.52
N HIS A 37 -2.10 -18.66 -38.63
CA HIS A 37 -2.76 -17.68 -39.51
C HIS A 37 -4.00 -18.27 -40.19
N ILE A 38 -3.92 -19.51 -40.65
CA ILE A 38 -5.01 -20.20 -41.34
C ILE A 38 -6.16 -20.48 -40.36
N ILE A 39 -5.84 -20.75 -39.10
CA ILE A 39 -6.84 -21.04 -38.06
C ILE A 39 -7.52 -19.75 -37.57
N ALA A 40 -6.77 -18.68 -37.36
CA ALA A 40 -7.31 -17.39 -36.96
C ALA A 40 -8.28 -16.83 -38.01
N ASP A 41 -7.88 -16.82 -39.29
CA ASP A 41 -8.70 -16.29 -40.39
C ASP A 41 -9.94 -17.17 -40.65
N LYS A 42 -9.80 -18.50 -40.57
CA LYS A 42 -10.92 -19.43 -40.82
C LYS A 42 -12.00 -19.35 -39.74
N HIS A 43 -11.63 -19.07 -38.50
CA HIS A 43 -12.54 -19.13 -37.36
C HIS A 43 -12.92 -17.76 -36.79
N GLY A 44 -12.40 -16.66 -37.36
CA GLY A 44 -12.70 -15.31 -36.90
C GLY A 44 -12.19 -15.01 -35.49
N VAL A 45 -11.18 -15.74 -35.02
CA VAL A 45 -10.61 -15.61 -33.66
C VAL A 45 -9.32 -14.81 -33.74
N SER A 46 -9.12 -13.85 -32.83
CA SER A 46 -7.89 -13.05 -32.83
C SER A 46 -6.64 -13.91 -32.56
N LYS A 47 -5.54 -13.62 -33.28
CA LYS A 47 -4.22 -14.25 -33.08
C LYS A 47 -3.79 -14.22 -31.61
N SER A 48 -4.05 -13.11 -30.91
CA SER A 48 -3.70 -12.91 -29.50
C SER A 48 -4.45 -13.82 -28.53
N THR A 49 -5.67 -14.24 -28.90
CA THR A 49 -6.52 -15.14 -28.11
C THR A 49 -5.98 -16.56 -28.22
N LEU A 50 -5.66 -17.01 -29.44
CA LEU A 50 -5.01 -18.30 -29.66
C LEU A 50 -3.64 -18.35 -28.97
N GLN A 51 -2.82 -17.31 -29.11
CA GLN A 51 -1.47 -17.29 -28.56
C GLN A 51 -1.41 -17.33 -27.02
N ARG A 52 -2.41 -16.76 -26.32
CA ARG A 52 -2.53 -16.84 -24.85
C ARG A 52 -2.91 -18.24 -24.37
N LEU A 53 -3.75 -18.95 -25.10
CA LEU A 53 -4.16 -20.32 -24.78
C LEU A 53 -2.99 -21.32 -24.90
N PHE A 54 -2.07 -21.09 -25.84
CA PHE A 54 -1.01 -22.08 -26.14
C PHE A 54 0.34 -21.82 -25.46
N ASN A 55 0.66 -20.59 -25.03
CA ASN A 55 1.97 -20.26 -24.45
C ASN A 55 2.11 -20.50 -22.93
N GLY A 56 1.12 -21.11 -22.29
CA GLY A 56 1.05 -21.27 -20.83
C GLY A 56 2.06 -22.24 -20.17
N GLY A 57 3.16 -22.64 -20.82
CA GLY A 57 4.03 -23.72 -20.32
C GLY A 57 5.55 -23.58 -20.49
N VAL A 58 6.08 -22.47 -21.03
CA VAL A 58 7.54 -22.31 -21.19
C VAL A 58 8.06 -21.31 -20.17
N SER A 59 9.11 -21.68 -19.41
CA SER A 59 9.69 -20.78 -18.41
C SER A 59 10.20 -19.48 -19.06
N MET A 60 9.95 -18.35 -18.38
CA MET A 60 10.28 -17.02 -18.88
C MET A 60 11.77 -16.86 -19.22
N ASN A 61 12.67 -17.57 -18.53
CA ASN A 61 14.11 -17.56 -18.81
C ASN A 61 14.45 -18.20 -20.17
N THR A 62 13.75 -19.26 -20.54
CA THR A 62 13.92 -19.92 -21.84
C THR A 62 13.40 -19.04 -22.98
N GLN A 63 12.32 -18.30 -22.74
CA GLN A 63 11.79 -17.32 -23.69
C GLN A 63 12.73 -16.12 -23.85
N ARG A 64 13.33 -15.61 -22.76
CA ARG A 64 14.33 -14.52 -22.79
C ARG A 64 15.61 -14.90 -23.53
N GLY A 65 16.14 -16.10 -23.30
CA GLY A 65 17.33 -16.59 -24.01
C GLY A 65 17.11 -16.74 -25.52
N ARG A 66 15.90 -17.14 -25.93
CA ARG A 66 15.51 -17.25 -27.36
C ARG A 66 15.11 -15.90 -27.99
N ALA A 67 14.86 -14.87 -27.20
CA ALA A 67 14.47 -13.55 -27.66
C ALA A 67 15.66 -12.60 -27.93
N LEU A 68 16.90 -13.04 -27.69
CA LEU A 68 18.09 -12.24 -27.95
C LEU A 68 18.19 -11.88 -29.44
N ASN A 69 18.26 -10.58 -29.73
CA ASN A 69 18.44 -10.04 -31.07
C ASN A 69 19.79 -10.52 -31.62
N PRO A 70 19.84 -11.23 -32.78
CA PRO A 70 21.10 -11.69 -33.38
C PRO A 70 22.13 -10.57 -33.57
N THR A 71 21.66 -9.34 -33.85
CA THR A 71 22.51 -8.15 -33.94
C THR A 71 23.16 -7.80 -32.61
N ASN A 72 22.42 -7.88 -31.49
CA ASN A 72 22.97 -7.60 -30.16
C ASN A 72 24.00 -8.66 -29.75
N VAL A 73 23.75 -9.93 -30.11
CA VAL A 73 24.70 -11.01 -29.87
C VAL A 73 26.00 -10.74 -30.65
N LYS A 74 25.91 -10.41 -31.94
CA LYS A 74 27.07 -10.04 -32.75
C LYS A 74 27.82 -8.83 -32.17
N LEU A 75 27.12 -7.75 -31.83
CA LEU A 75 27.72 -6.54 -31.25
C LEU A 75 28.42 -6.83 -29.92
N TRP A 76 27.85 -7.69 -29.08
CA TRP A 76 28.50 -8.10 -27.82
C TRP A 76 29.80 -8.85 -28.08
N PHE A 77 29.81 -9.83 -28.99
CA PHE A 77 31.03 -10.56 -29.33
C PHE A 77 32.09 -9.68 -30.03
N ASP A 78 31.67 -8.75 -30.89
CA ASP A 78 32.56 -7.77 -31.52
C ASP A 78 33.24 -6.87 -30.45
N LEU A 79 32.48 -6.46 -29.43
CA LEU A 79 32.97 -5.64 -28.31
C LEU A 79 33.93 -6.44 -27.41
N VAL A 80 33.57 -7.68 -27.07
CA VAL A 80 34.45 -8.60 -26.32
C VAL A 80 35.76 -8.82 -27.07
N LYS A 81 35.73 -9.03 -28.38
CA LYS A 81 36.92 -9.21 -29.22
C LYS A 81 37.84 -7.98 -29.20
N THR A 82 37.26 -6.80 -29.38
CA THR A 82 37.97 -5.52 -29.40
C THR A 82 38.66 -5.21 -28.07
N HIS A 83 38.06 -5.62 -26.94
CA HIS A 83 38.52 -5.23 -25.63
C HIS A 83 39.36 -6.30 -24.90
N ILE A 84 39.25 -7.58 -25.27
CA ILE A 84 39.97 -8.67 -24.60
C ILE A 84 41.09 -9.25 -25.50
N PRO A 85 40.81 -10.01 -26.58
CA PRO A 85 41.84 -10.49 -27.50
C PRO A 85 42.74 -9.39 -28.06
N ASP A 86 42.15 -8.32 -28.60
CA ASP A 86 42.92 -7.32 -29.35
C ASP A 86 43.81 -6.44 -28.46
N LYS A 87 43.50 -6.37 -27.15
CA LYS A 87 44.30 -5.66 -26.14
C LYS A 87 45.30 -6.57 -25.40
N ASN A 88 45.38 -7.84 -25.79
CA ASN A 88 46.25 -8.83 -25.18
C ASN A 88 46.09 -8.91 -23.63
N ILE A 89 44.85 -8.71 -23.14
CA ILE A 89 44.57 -8.79 -21.70
C ILE A 89 44.70 -10.24 -21.29
N LEU A 90 45.72 -10.53 -20.48
CA LEU A 90 45.96 -11.87 -19.96
C LEU A 90 44.76 -12.31 -19.09
N PRO A 91 44.35 -13.59 -19.14
CA PRO A 91 43.19 -14.07 -18.37
C PRO A 91 43.23 -13.76 -16.87
N HIS A 92 44.43 -13.71 -16.27
CA HIS A 92 44.60 -13.37 -14.84
C HIS A 92 44.42 -11.88 -14.52
N ASN A 93 44.30 -11.02 -15.53
CA ASN A 93 44.00 -9.59 -15.39
C ASN A 93 42.51 -9.29 -15.63
N LEU A 94 41.67 -10.31 -15.85
CA LEU A 94 40.23 -10.17 -16.01
C LEU A 94 39.51 -10.37 -14.67
N TYR A 95 39.11 -9.28 -14.04
CA TYR A 95 38.26 -9.30 -12.86
C TYR A 95 36.80 -9.19 -13.30
N ARG A 96 35.96 -10.15 -12.92
CA ARG A 96 34.52 -10.13 -13.18
C ARG A 96 33.80 -9.84 -11.87
N MET A 97 32.90 -8.87 -11.88
CA MET A 97 31.92 -8.68 -10.82
C MET A 97 30.53 -8.97 -11.41
N ASP A 98 29.72 -9.71 -10.68
CA ASP A 98 28.32 -9.99 -11.04
C ASP A 98 27.44 -9.63 -9.84
N GLU A 99 26.38 -8.86 -10.11
CA GLU A 99 25.35 -8.55 -9.11
C GLU A 99 24.27 -9.63 -9.18
N SER A 100 24.48 -10.74 -8.48
CA SER A 100 23.42 -11.69 -8.24
C SER A 100 22.40 -11.08 -7.27
N GLY A 101 21.24 -10.67 -7.80
CA GLY A 101 20.14 -10.14 -7.00
C GLY A 101 19.58 -11.23 -6.07
N PHE A 102 19.96 -11.18 -4.80
CA PHE A 102 19.39 -12.05 -3.77
C PHE A 102 18.24 -11.34 -3.06
N PRO A 103 17.04 -11.95 -2.98
CA PRO A 103 15.90 -11.31 -2.33
C PRO A 103 16.21 -11.08 -0.83
N PRO A 104 15.89 -9.90 -0.28
CA PRO A 104 16.08 -9.63 1.13
C PRO A 104 15.11 -10.51 1.93
N SER A 105 15.61 -11.61 2.51
CA SER A 105 14.88 -12.35 3.54
C SER A 105 15.30 -11.80 4.91
N ASN A 106 14.31 -11.60 5.80
CA ASN A 106 14.50 -11.06 7.14
C ASN A 106 15.24 -12.04 8.10
N GLN A 107 15.95 -13.04 7.58
CA GLN A 107 16.67 -14.09 8.35
C GLN A 107 18.22 -13.98 8.22
N GLY A 108 18.72 -12.86 7.67
CA GLY A 108 20.06 -12.80 7.04
C GLY A 108 21.29 -13.07 7.91
N THR A 109 21.36 -12.64 9.17
CA THR A 109 22.67 -12.58 9.88
C THR A 109 23.33 -13.94 10.09
N SER A 110 22.58 -14.99 10.45
CA SER A 110 23.18 -16.31 10.74
C SER A 110 23.49 -17.13 9.48
N HIS A 111 22.76 -16.91 8.39
CA HIS A 111 22.99 -17.63 7.13
C HIS A 111 24.18 -17.08 6.35
N GLY A 112 24.41 -15.77 6.40
CA GLY A 112 25.56 -15.14 5.74
C GLY A 112 26.90 -15.61 6.33
N GLN A 113 27.02 -15.61 7.66
CA GLN A 113 28.24 -16.08 8.34
C GLN A 113 28.53 -17.57 8.09
N ASN A 114 27.49 -18.41 8.10
CA ASN A 114 27.64 -19.83 7.78
C ASN A 114 28.04 -20.08 6.32
N PHE A 115 27.53 -19.28 5.38
CA PHE A 115 27.94 -19.35 3.98
C PHE A 115 29.40 -18.91 3.79
N MET A 116 29.81 -17.78 4.37
CA MET A 116 31.19 -17.29 4.28
C MET A 116 32.19 -18.27 4.91
N THR A 117 31.84 -18.89 6.03
CA THR A 117 32.69 -19.91 6.68
C THR A 117 32.84 -21.15 5.80
N LYS A 118 31.74 -21.62 5.18
CA LYS A 118 31.78 -22.76 4.24
C LYS A 118 32.53 -22.43 2.95
N TRP A 119 32.38 -21.22 2.43
CA TRP A 119 33.12 -20.72 1.28
C TRP A 119 34.62 -20.69 1.58
N ALA A 120 35.04 -20.05 2.68
CA ALA A 120 36.44 -19.96 3.08
C ALA A 120 37.10 -21.34 3.26
N ASN A 121 36.39 -22.30 3.86
CA ASN A 121 36.91 -23.64 4.10
C ASN A 121 37.04 -24.51 2.83
N ASN A 122 36.29 -24.19 1.75
CA ASN A 122 36.28 -24.94 0.50
C ASN A 122 36.64 -24.08 -0.72
N ASN A 123 37.38 -22.99 -0.51
CA ASN A 123 37.75 -22.05 -1.57
C ASN A 123 38.90 -22.59 -2.43
N VAL A 124 38.60 -23.57 -3.28
CA VAL A 124 39.58 -24.23 -4.16
C VAL A 124 40.22 -23.26 -5.16
N SER A 125 39.57 -22.12 -5.44
CA SER A 125 40.02 -21.12 -6.40
C SER A 125 40.83 -19.97 -5.79
N ASN A 126 41.00 -19.93 -4.46
CA ASN A 126 41.63 -18.83 -3.74
C ASN A 126 40.99 -17.45 -4.05
N ALA A 127 39.70 -17.43 -4.40
CA ALA A 127 38.99 -16.21 -4.76
C ALA A 127 38.59 -15.40 -3.52
N PHE A 128 38.77 -14.08 -3.57
CA PHE A 128 38.33 -13.18 -2.50
C PHE A 128 36.92 -12.65 -2.78
N MET A 129 36.07 -12.64 -1.75
CA MET A 129 34.73 -12.07 -1.80
C MET A 129 34.55 -11.13 -0.61
N SER A 130 34.23 -9.87 -0.87
CA SER A 130 33.93 -8.87 0.16
C SER A 130 32.58 -9.19 0.81
N HIS A 131 32.51 -9.12 2.15
CA HIS A 131 31.30 -9.35 2.93
C HIS A 131 31.20 -8.38 4.11
N SER A 132 29.99 -8.10 4.60
CA SER A 132 29.78 -7.36 5.86
C SER A 132 29.98 -8.25 7.09
N GLU A 133 30.05 -7.64 8.27
CA GLU A 133 29.99 -8.35 9.55
C GLU A 133 28.73 -9.22 9.70
N ASN A 134 27.66 -8.87 8.98
CA ASN A 134 26.40 -9.62 8.94
C ASN A 134 26.42 -10.79 7.94
N GLY A 135 27.57 -11.05 7.29
CA GLY A 135 27.78 -12.17 6.37
C GLY A 135 27.19 -12.00 4.96
N TRP A 136 26.67 -10.80 4.63
CA TRP A 136 26.15 -10.45 3.30
C TRP A 136 26.74 -9.14 2.80
N THR A 137 26.69 -8.87 1.50
CA THR A 137 26.93 -7.52 0.97
C THR A 137 25.73 -6.64 1.34
N ASP A 138 25.81 -5.94 2.47
CA ASP A 138 24.85 -4.88 2.84
C ASP A 138 24.81 -3.84 1.71
N GLY A 139 23.66 -3.23 1.43
CA GLY A 139 23.54 -2.10 0.50
C GLY A 139 24.55 -0.97 0.78
N LYS A 140 24.92 -0.72 2.05
CA LYS A 140 26.04 0.15 2.43
C LYS A 140 27.39 -0.37 1.97
N LEU A 141 27.63 -1.68 2.01
CA LEU A 141 28.87 -2.27 1.55
C LEU A 141 28.92 -2.34 0.03
N ALA A 142 27.84 -2.68 -0.66
CA ALA A 142 27.77 -2.66 -2.11
C ALA A 142 27.97 -1.23 -2.66
N THR A 143 27.26 -0.24 -2.11
CA THR A 143 27.43 1.17 -2.55
C THR A 143 28.78 1.77 -2.17
N ASN A 144 29.39 1.38 -1.05
CA ASN A 144 30.72 1.85 -0.67
C ASN A 144 31.85 1.05 -1.36
N SER A 145 31.67 -0.23 -1.72
CA SER A 145 32.76 -1.08 -2.23
C SER A 145 33.11 -0.82 -3.67
N HIS A 146 32.19 -0.28 -4.48
CA HIS A 146 32.42 -0.13 -5.92
C HIS A 146 33.17 1.16 -6.29
N TYR A 147 33.25 2.15 -5.39
CA TYR A 147 33.79 3.48 -5.72
C TYR A 147 34.42 4.21 -4.53
N THR A 148 35.19 3.55 -3.67
CA THR A 148 35.95 4.31 -2.66
C THR A 148 36.96 5.23 -3.37
N PRO A 149 37.18 6.47 -2.90
CA PRO A 149 38.21 7.34 -3.45
C PRO A 149 39.59 6.66 -3.50
N GLU A 150 39.88 5.79 -2.53
CA GLU A 150 41.10 5.00 -2.47
C GLU A 150 41.17 3.95 -3.60
N LEU A 151 40.09 3.22 -3.87
CA LEU A 151 40.01 2.24 -4.96
C LEU A 151 40.14 2.92 -6.33
N LEU A 152 39.46 4.05 -6.52
CA LEU A 152 39.53 4.82 -7.77
C LEU A 152 40.93 5.39 -8.00
N THR A 153 41.57 5.92 -6.96
CA THR A 153 42.94 6.40 -7.02
C THR A 153 43.91 5.26 -7.34
N PHE A 154 43.73 4.10 -6.71
CA PHE A 154 44.52 2.90 -6.97
C PHE A 154 44.35 2.38 -8.40
N ALA A 155 43.12 2.29 -8.90
CA ALA A 155 42.83 1.85 -10.26
C ALA A 155 43.44 2.79 -11.31
N LYS A 156 43.35 4.11 -11.09
CA LYS A 156 43.99 5.13 -11.92
C LYS A 156 45.51 5.00 -11.92
N ALA A 157 46.12 4.82 -10.75
CA ALA A 157 47.58 4.68 -10.62
C ALA A 157 48.14 3.41 -11.31
N ASN A 158 47.34 2.35 -11.41
CA ASN A 158 47.75 1.06 -11.96
C ASN A 158 47.17 0.77 -13.36
N ASN A 159 46.54 1.77 -14.00
CA ASN A 159 45.95 1.65 -15.33
C ASN A 159 44.91 0.51 -15.43
N ILE A 160 44.18 0.26 -14.34
CA ILE A 160 43.16 -0.79 -14.24
C ILE A 160 41.83 -0.22 -14.76
N VAL A 161 41.28 -0.84 -15.80
CA VAL A 161 39.98 -0.49 -16.34
C VAL A 161 38.89 -1.23 -15.54
N ILE A 162 38.16 -0.50 -14.71
CA ILE A 162 36.98 -1.04 -14.00
C ILE A 162 35.79 -0.98 -14.98
N LEU A 163 35.33 -2.14 -15.44
CA LEU A 163 34.13 -2.28 -16.27
C LEU A 163 32.95 -2.55 -15.33
N ASP A 164 32.08 -1.57 -15.12
CA ASP A 164 30.87 -1.74 -14.32
C ASP A 164 29.62 -1.93 -15.19
N TYR A 165 28.64 -2.68 -14.69
CA TYR A 165 27.32 -2.73 -15.29
C TYR A 165 26.57 -1.45 -14.87
N PRO A 166 25.97 -0.69 -15.80
CA PRO A 166 25.10 0.40 -15.39
C PRO A 166 23.97 -0.17 -14.52
N PRO A 167 23.65 0.44 -13.37
CA PRO A 167 22.57 -0.04 -12.51
C PRO A 167 21.29 -0.20 -13.34
N PRO A 168 20.45 -1.21 -13.07
CA PRO A 168 19.24 -1.47 -13.83
C PRO A 168 18.15 -0.45 -13.46
N THR A 169 18.37 0.82 -13.78
CA THR A 169 17.36 1.88 -13.70
C THR A 169 17.46 2.75 -14.95
N VAL A 170 16.48 2.54 -15.83
CA VAL A 170 16.09 3.39 -16.98
C VAL A 170 17.08 3.41 -18.16
N PRO A 171 16.65 3.07 -19.40
CA PRO A 171 17.56 3.03 -20.55
C PRO A 171 17.93 4.44 -21.00
N MET A 172 19.10 4.94 -20.57
CA MET A 172 19.77 6.08 -21.19
C MET A 172 20.72 5.59 -22.29
N LEU A 173 20.19 5.48 -23.51
CA LEU A 173 20.97 5.35 -24.74
C LEU A 173 21.34 6.76 -25.25
N SER A 174 22.63 6.97 -25.48
CA SER A 174 23.22 8.23 -25.93
C SER A 174 22.76 8.63 -27.35
N LYS A 175 22.51 9.93 -27.54
CA LYS A 175 21.95 10.53 -28.77
C LYS A 175 22.89 10.57 -29.98
N ALA A 176 24.08 9.98 -29.94
CA ALA A 176 25.08 10.16 -31.01
C ALA A 176 25.11 9.06 -32.09
N SER A 177 24.34 7.98 -31.97
CA SER A 177 24.40 6.83 -32.91
C SER A 177 23.03 6.31 -33.41
N MET A 178 21.94 7.05 -33.22
CA MET A 178 20.57 6.52 -33.30
C MET A 178 19.62 7.12 -34.37
N PRO A 179 20.02 7.53 -35.59
CA PRO A 179 19.02 7.81 -36.63
C PRO A 179 18.44 6.54 -37.28
N PHE A 180 19.07 5.37 -37.15
CA PHE A 180 18.71 4.18 -37.92
C PHE A 180 17.99 3.05 -37.15
N ALA A 181 17.92 3.08 -35.82
CA ALA A 181 17.31 1.97 -35.07
C ALA A 181 15.78 2.12 -34.84
N PHE A 182 15.24 3.32 -35.02
CA PHE A 182 13.81 3.59 -34.91
C PHE A 182 13.21 3.93 -36.28
N THR A 183 13.46 3.07 -37.26
CA THR A 183 12.64 3.10 -38.48
C THR A 183 11.26 2.52 -38.18
N GLU A 184 10.23 3.01 -38.87
CA GLU A 184 8.86 2.51 -38.76
C GLU A 184 8.78 0.96 -38.81
N PRO A 185 9.50 0.25 -39.71
CA PRO A 185 9.55 -1.20 -39.71
C PRO A 185 10.07 -1.83 -38.40
N THR A 186 11.16 -1.30 -37.83
CA THR A 186 11.73 -1.81 -36.57
C THR A 186 10.80 -1.60 -35.38
N VAL A 187 10.08 -0.47 -35.36
CA VAL A 187 9.11 -0.14 -34.31
C VAL A 187 7.87 -1.04 -34.42
N LEU A 188 7.35 -1.23 -35.63
CA LEU A 188 6.24 -2.14 -35.90
C LEU A 188 6.59 -3.59 -35.58
N ALA A 189 7.79 -4.05 -35.95
CA ALA A 189 8.28 -5.39 -35.63
C ALA A 189 8.45 -5.60 -34.11
N ALA A 190 8.88 -4.56 -33.38
CA ALA A 190 8.96 -4.61 -31.92
C ALA A 190 7.57 -4.71 -31.28
N PHE A 191 6.57 -3.98 -31.77
CA PHE A 191 5.19 -4.08 -31.26
C PHE A 191 4.54 -5.42 -31.62
N GLU A 192 4.72 -5.91 -32.85
CA GLU A 192 4.22 -7.22 -33.25
C GLU A 192 4.80 -8.34 -32.38
N LYS A 193 6.09 -8.24 -32.04
CA LYS A 193 6.79 -9.28 -31.27
C LYS A 193 6.54 -9.23 -29.77
N THR A 194 6.35 -8.03 -29.20
CA THR A 194 6.09 -7.84 -27.77
C THR A 194 4.61 -7.90 -27.42
N GLY A 195 3.71 -7.66 -28.37
CA GLY A 195 2.27 -7.51 -28.13
C GLY A 195 1.89 -6.25 -27.35
N ILE A 196 2.87 -5.37 -27.08
CA ILE A 196 2.67 -4.11 -26.37
C ILE A 196 2.54 -3.02 -27.44
N HIS A 197 1.31 -2.66 -27.78
CA HIS A 197 1.04 -1.49 -28.61
C HIS A 197 1.09 -0.23 -27.74
N PRO A 198 1.80 0.84 -28.16
CA PRO A 198 1.80 2.10 -27.43
C PRO A 198 0.36 2.63 -27.37
N PHE A 199 0.00 3.11 -26.19
CA PHE A 199 -1.33 3.64 -25.90
C PHE A 199 -1.66 4.73 -26.92
N ASN A 200 -2.64 4.49 -27.80
CA ASN A 200 -3.09 5.50 -28.76
C ASN A 200 -4.01 6.48 -28.02
N PRO A 201 -3.57 7.72 -27.74
CA PRO A 201 -4.36 8.67 -26.95
C PRO A 201 -5.65 9.11 -27.67
N LYS A 202 -5.78 8.85 -28.98
CA LYS A 202 -6.95 9.25 -29.78
C LYS A 202 -8.02 8.15 -29.90
N THR A 203 -7.68 6.87 -29.77
CA THR A 203 -8.65 5.77 -29.82
C THR A 203 -9.13 5.31 -28.43
N SER A 204 -8.55 5.85 -27.36
CA SER A 204 -8.98 5.65 -25.97
C SER A 204 -10.27 6.43 -25.60
N LEU A 205 -11.16 6.67 -26.55
CA LEU A 205 -12.56 6.94 -26.26
C LEU A 205 -13.40 5.64 -26.23
N VAL A 206 -12.85 4.52 -26.71
CA VAL A 206 -13.55 3.22 -26.81
C VAL A 206 -13.06 2.20 -25.77
N GLY A 207 -11.91 2.45 -25.12
CA GLY A 207 -11.63 1.81 -23.83
C GLY A 207 -12.55 2.48 -22.82
N ALA A 208 -13.54 1.75 -22.30
CA ALA A 208 -14.50 2.27 -21.33
C ALA A 208 -13.74 3.06 -20.26
N LEU A 209 -13.87 4.40 -20.31
CA LEU A 209 -13.46 5.28 -19.23
C LEU A 209 -13.89 4.62 -17.93
N PRO A 210 -13.07 4.62 -16.86
CA PRO A 210 -13.46 4.04 -15.59
C PRO A 210 -14.88 4.52 -15.29
N LEU A 211 -15.82 3.56 -15.29
CA LEU A 211 -17.25 3.85 -15.31
C LEU A 211 -17.51 4.94 -14.29
N LEU A 212 -18.12 6.05 -14.72
CA LEU A 212 -18.40 7.16 -13.81
C LEU A 212 -19.14 6.57 -12.62
N MET A 213 -18.52 6.64 -11.44
CA MET A 213 -19.14 6.10 -10.24
C MET A 213 -20.56 6.65 -10.12
N PRO A 214 -21.54 5.80 -9.79
CA PRO A 214 -22.91 6.24 -9.59
C PRO A 214 -22.95 7.41 -8.61
N SER A 215 -23.83 8.38 -8.85
CA SER A 215 -23.97 9.59 -8.01
C SER A 215 -24.06 9.29 -6.51
N PRO A 216 -24.78 8.25 -6.04
CA PRO A 216 -24.81 7.89 -4.62
C PRO A 216 -23.43 7.49 -4.06
N VAL A 217 -22.66 6.71 -4.82
CA VAL A 217 -21.30 6.30 -4.43
C VAL A 217 -20.40 7.53 -4.31
N LYS A 218 -20.49 8.48 -5.26
CA LYS A 218 -19.73 9.73 -5.19
C LYS A 218 -20.04 10.51 -3.92
N ARG A 219 -21.31 10.65 -3.54
CA ARG A 219 -21.71 11.35 -2.31
C ARG A 219 -21.23 10.66 -1.04
N ILE A 220 -21.33 9.32 -0.97
CA ILE A 220 -20.80 8.56 0.16
C ILE A 220 -19.29 8.78 0.28
N MET A 221 -18.58 8.73 -0.85
CA MET A 221 -17.13 8.99 -0.87
C MET A 221 -16.78 10.41 -0.44
N GLU A 222 -17.48 11.43 -0.93
CA GLU A 222 -17.29 12.82 -0.45
C GLU A 222 -17.44 12.91 1.07
N VAL A 223 -18.42 12.21 1.65
CA VAL A 223 -18.61 12.20 3.11
C VAL A 223 -17.47 11.48 3.83
N PHE A 224 -16.99 10.34 3.32
CA PHE A 224 -15.81 9.66 3.89
C PHE A 224 -14.55 10.53 3.81
N ASP A 225 -14.39 11.32 2.74
CA ASP A 225 -13.21 12.17 2.52
C ASP A 225 -13.15 13.33 3.52
N HIS A 226 -14.32 13.80 3.98
CA HIS A 226 -14.42 14.90 4.93
C HIS A 226 -14.58 14.44 6.39
N THR A 227 -14.75 13.14 6.65
CA THR A 227 -14.96 12.63 8.01
C THR A 227 -13.67 12.04 8.56
N THR A 228 -13.04 12.73 9.52
CA THR A 228 -11.96 12.13 10.32
C THR A 228 -12.56 11.40 11.52
N PHE A 229 -12.49 10.08 11.50
CA PHE A 229 -12.91 9.26 12.65
C PHE A 229 -11.91 9.42 13.80
N THR A 230 -12.39 9.91 14.94
CA THR A 230 -11.60 9.92 16.18
C THR A 230 -11.66 8.55 16.85
N GLN A 231 -10.71 8.25 17.75
CA GLN A 231 -10.74 6.97 18.46
C GLN A 231 -12.02 6.78 19.29
N THR A 232 -12.58 7.88 19.81
CA THR A 232 -13.90 7.89 20.45
C THR A 232 -15.03 7.57 19.48
N ASP A 233 -14.93 7.95 18.20
CA ASP A 233 -15.95 7.61 17.21
C ASP A 233 -15.92 6.13 16.80
N LEU A 234 -14.79 5.45 16.99
CA LEU A 234 -14.61 4.05 16.60
C LEU A 234 -14.94 3.05 17.71
N ASP A 235 -15.11 3.53 18.94
CA ASP A 235 -15.45 2.69 20.08
C ASP A 235 -16.91 2.21 19.99
N PRO A 236 -17.18 0.90 19.85
CA PRO A 236 -18.53 0.38 19.76
C PRO A 236 -19.37 0.70 21.01
N ASP A 237 -18.74 0.85 22.17
CA ASP A 237 -19.44 1.09 23.44
C ASP A 237 -20.10 2.48 23.49
N ASN A 238 -19.60 3.43 22.71
CA ASN A 238 -20.18 4.78 22.62
C ASN A 238 -21.54 4.82 21.91
N TYR A 239 -21.92 3.74 21.22
CA TYR A 239 -23.19 3.62 20.50
C TYR A 239 -24.14 2.61 21.14
N LEU A 240 -23.68 1.87 22.14
CA LEU A 240 -24.56 1.04 22.93
C LEU A 240 -25.53 1.96 23.67
N THR A 241 -26.82 1.74 23.41
CA THR A 241 -27.85 2.43 24.17
C THR A 241 -27.63 2.06 25.63
N PRO A 242 -27.59 3.01 26.58
CA PRO A 242 -27.49 2.68 27.99
C PRO A 242 -28.60 1.67 28.26
N SER A 243 -28.20 0.43 28.55
CA SER A 243 -29.17 -0.63 28.81
C SER A 243 -30.01 -0.12 29.95
N ALA A 244 -31.32 0.08 29.70
CA ALA A 244 -32.24 0.52 30.73
C ALA A 244 -31.97 -0.34 31.97
N PRO A 245 -31.83 0.27 33.18
CA PRO A 245 -31.38 -0.43 34.37
C PRO A 245 -32.25 -1.67 34.54
N THR A 246 -31.70 -2.81 34.15
CA THR A 246 -32.42 -4.07 34.14
C THR A 246 -32.36 -4.50 35.60
N SER A 247 -33.43 -4.17 36.32
CA SER A 247 -33.65 -4.61 37.68
C SER A 247 -33.59 -6.13 37.68
N THR A 248 -32.45 -6.69 38.06
CA THR A 248 -32.24 -8.14 38.09
C THR A 248 -31.79 -8.54 39.48
N ALA A 249 -32.72 -9.10 40.24
CA ALA A 249 -32.38 -10.11 41.23
C ALA A 249 -32.30 -11.45 40.49
N GLY A 250 -31.19 -12.16 40.60
CA GLY A 250 -31.07 -13.55 40.14
C GLY A 250 -29.79 -13.82 39.36
N ALA A 251 -28.83 -14.45 40.04
CA ALA A 251 -27.51 -14.79 39.53
C ALA A 251 -27.54 -16.02 38.60
N ASN A 252 -26.76 -16.00 37.52
CA ASN A 252 -25.57 -16.83 37.31
C ASN A 252 -25.11 -16.85 35.85
N THR A 253 -23.81 -16.61 35.68
CA THR A 253 -22.87 -17.12 34.67
C THR A 253 -23.38 -17.23 33.23
N THR A 254 -22.96 -16.31 32.34
CA THR A 254 -23.03 -16.58 30.89
C THR A 254 -21.90 -15.90 30.12
N THR A 255 -21.25 -16.70 29.29
CA THR A 255 -20.26 -16.37 28.26
C THR A 255 -20.75 -15.29 27.30
N VAL A 256 -19.97 -14.21 27.16
CA VAL A 256 -20.26 -13.09 26.24
C VAL A 256 -20.04 -13.55 24.80
N THR A 257 -21.13 -13.85 24.10
CA THR A 257 -21.14 -14.02 22.64
C THR A 257 -21.55 -12.68 22.04
N THR A 258 -20.64 -12.02 21.34
CA THR A 258 -20.89 -10.75 20.65
C THR A 258 -21.79 -10.99 19.44
N THR A 259 -23.11 -10.88 19.65
CA THR A 259 -24.09 -10.85 18.55
C THR A 259 -23.92 -9.56 17.73
N PRO A 260 -23.89 -9.64 16.38
CA PRO A 260 -23.77 -8.46 15.52
C PRO A 260 -24.96 -7.51 15.70
N LEU A 261 -24.67 -6.21 15.79
CA LEU A 261 -25.64 -5.12 15.92
C LEU A 261 -26.67 -5.17 14.78
N HIS A 262 -27.91 -5.58 15.09
CA HIS A 262 -29.00 -5.53 14.13
C HIS A 262 -29.54 -4.09 14.05
N PRO A 263 -29.63 -3.46 12.86
CA PRO A 263 -29.99 -2.05 12.70
C PRO A 263 -31.42 -1.68 13.13
N SER A 264 -32.24 -2.64 13.56
CA SER A 264 -33.67 -2.45 13.82
C SER A 264 -34.02 -1.96 15.23
N SER A 265 -33.06 -1.87 16.16
CA SER A 265 -33.33 -1.48 17.56
C SER A 265 -32.82 -0.10 17.95
N LEU A 266 -32.50 0.76 16.97
CA LEU A 266 -32.03 2.11 17.28
C LEU A 266 -33.16 2.98 17.86
N PRO A 267 -32.93 3.73 18.95
CA PRO A 267 -33.92 4.62 19.52
C PRO A 267 -34.37 5.66 18.48
N ASN A 268 -35.63 6.09 18.58
CA ASN A 268 -36.36 6.97 17.66
C ASN A 268 -35.78 8.40 17.50
N ARG A 269 -34.51 8.62 17.82
CA ARG A 269 -33.83 9.91 17.68
C ARG A 269 -33.51 10.13 16.19
N PRO A 270 -33.81 11.31 15.64
CA PRO A 270 -33.47 11.61 14.25
C PRO A 270 -31.96 11.48 14.06
N ILE A 271 -31.54 10.46 13.31
CA ILE A 271 -30.13 10.18 13.08
C ILE A 271 -29.61 11.20 12.08
N THR A 272 -28.75 12.12 12.55
CA THR A 272 -28.07 13.08 11.69
C THR A 272 -27.14 12.34 10.73
N PRO A 273 -26.81 12.91 9.54
CA PRO A 273 -25.85 12.31 8.62
C PRO A 273 -24.50 11.97 9.28
N SER A 274 -24.00 12.85 10.17
CA SER A 274 -22.80 12.61 10.98
C SER A 274 -22.96 11.42 11.92
N GLY A 275 -24.13 11.25 12.55
CA GLY A 275 -24.43 10.09 13.39
C GLY A 275 -24.43 8.78 12.60
N LYS A 276 -24.99 8.77 11.38
CA LYS A 276 -24.96 7.58 10.50
C LYS A 276 -23.53 7.21 10.10
N MET A 277 -22.69 8.20 9.78
CA MET A 277 -21.29 7.93 9.45
C MET A 277 -20.51 7.40 10.63
N ARG A 278 -20.77 7.91 11.83
CA ARG A 278 -20.17 7.41 13.07
C ARG A 278 -20.54 5.95 13.35
N ILE A 279 -21.82 5.61 13.22
CA ILE A 279 -22.29 4.21 13.34
C ILE A 279 -21.64 3.33 12.28
N LEU A 280 -21.57 3.79 11.02
CA LEU A 280 -20.89 3.07 9.94
C LEU A 280 -19.40 2.90 10.23
N GLY A 281 -18.74 3.94 10.75
CA GLY A 281 -17.33 3.93 11.14
C GLY A 281 -17.05 2.91 12.23
N ALA A 282 -17.86 2.90 13.29
CA ALA A 282 -17.78 1.93 14.38
C ALA A 282 -18.08 0.49 13.92
N ALA A 283 -19.08 0.32 13.04
CA ALA A 283 -19.41 -0.99 12.46
C ALA A 283 -18.30 -1.53 11.56
N LEU A 284 -17.62 -0.66 10.80
CA LEU A 284 -16.44 -1.05 10.04
C LEU A 284 -15.25 -1.36 10.98
N ALA A 285 -15.02 -0.54 12.01
CA ALA A 285 -13.94 -0.71 12.98
C ALA A 285 -14.01 -2.02 13.76
N SER A 286 -15.22 -2.51 14.02
CA SER A 286 -15.44 -3.78 14.74
C SER A 286 -15.14 -5.03 13.89
N THR A 287 -14.98 -4.87 12.57
CA THR A 287 -14.62 -5.98 11.66
C THR A 287 -13.12 -5.96 11.36
N ALA A 288 -12.44 -7.10 11.44
CA ALA A 288 -11.00 -7.19 11.17
C ALA A 288 -10.59 -6.65 9.78
N SER A 289 -11.45 -6.81 8.77
CA SER A 289 -11.26 -6.29 7.41
C SER A 289 -11.77 -4.87 7.18
N GLY A 290 -12.55 -4.30 8.11
CA GLY A 290 -13.06 -2.93 7.99
C GLY A 290 -12.25 -1.94 8.83
N THR A 291 -11.53 -2.40 9.85
CA THR A 291 -10.73 -1.56 10.75
C THR A 291 -9.72 -0.69 9.99
N PHE A 292 -9.05 -1.23 8.97
CA PHE A 292 -8.07 -0.48 8.19
C PHE A 292 -8.69 0.60 7.26
N LEU A 293 -10.00 0.54 6.99
CA LEU A 293 -10.67 1.55 6.16
C LEU A 293 -10.96 2.83 6.93
N VAL A 294 -11.22 2.71 8.24
CA VAL A 294 -11.69 3.80 9.10
C VAL A 294 -10.62 4.33 10.05
N GLN A 295 -9.66 3.50 10.43
CA GLN A 295 -8.49 3.96 11.15
C GLN A 295 -7.51 4.62 10.15
N LYS A 296 -6.68 5.53 10.66
CA LYS A 296 -5.42 5.88 9.99
C LYS A 296 -4.38 4.81 10.33
N PRO A 297 -4.22 3.72 9.56
CA PRO A 297 -2.89 3.13 9.55
C PRO A 297 -2.41 2.58 8.21
N HIS A 298 -1.09 2.51 8.17
CA HIS A 298 -0.19 1.97 7.19
C HIS A 298 -0.66 0.63 6.60
N ILE A 299 -1.21 0.65 5.38
CA ILE A 299 -1.55 -0.58 4.66
C ILE A 299 -0.26 -1.38 4.45
N THR A 300 -0.19 -2.59 5.01
CA THR A 300 0.90 -3.52 4.78
C THR A 300 0.60 -4.38 3.56
N SER A 301 1.64 -5.01 2.97
CA SER A 301 1.49 -5.95 1.86
C SER A 301 0.55 -7.12 2.17
N ASP A 302 0.40 -7.43 3.46
CA ASP A 302 -0.38 -8.56 3.94
C ASP A 302 -1.88 -8.24 4.01
N GLN A 303 -2.25 -6.96 3.90
CA GLN A 303 -3.63 -6.49 3.90
C GLN A 303 -4.15 -6.38 2.46
N THR A 304 -4.69 -7.48 1.95
CA THR A 304 -5.39 -7.51 0.65
C THR A 304 -6.90 -7.43 0.86
N ILE A 305 -7.58 -6.57 0.11
CA ILE A 305 -9.05 -6.64 0.02
C ILE A 305 -9.46 -7.93 -0.69
N ALA A 306 -10.43 -8.63 -0.11
CA ALA A 306 -11.07 -9.77 -0.75
C ALA A 306 -11.64 -9.37 -2.12
N SER A 307 -11.48 -10.23 -3.12
CA SER A 307 -12.02 -9.98 -4.45
C SER A 307 -13.52 -9.66 -4.39
N PRO A 308 -14.02 -8.80 -5.29
CA PRO A 308 -15.43 -8.45 -5.30
C PRO A 308 -16.38 -9.64 -5.30
N ILE A 309 -17.25 -9.69 -4.30
CA ILE A 309 -18.32 -10.69 -4.23
C ILE A 309 -19.52 -10.04 -4.88
N PHE A 310 -19.66 -10.26 -6.18
CA PHE A 310 -20.89 -9.93 -6.88
C PHE A 310 -21.98 -10.88 -6.38
N MET A 311 -22.92 -10.35 -5.59
CA MET A 311 -24.11 -11.10 -5.22
C MET A 311 -24.83 -11.51 -6.50
N GLN A 312 -24.74 -12.79 -6.85
CA GLN A 312 -25.62 -13.35 -7.85
C GLN A 312 -27.01 -13.36 -7.26
N CYS A 313 -27.92 -12.60 -7.88
CA CYS A 313 -29.33 -12.68 -7.56
C CYS A 313 -29.75 -14.15 -7.70
N GLY A 314 -30.38 -14.71 -6.67
CA GLY A 314 -30.93 -16.07 -6.75
C GLY A 314 -31.81 -16.20 -8.00
N VAL A 315 -31.92 -17.40 -8.56
CA VAL A 315 -32.76 -17.64 -9.73
C VAL A 315 -34.23 -17.44 -9.32
N ILE A 316 -34.72 -16.21 -9.47
CA ILE A 316 -36.13 -15.87 -9.26
C ILE A 316 -36.85 -16.13 -10.59
N PRO A 317 -37.94 -16.94 -10.61
CA PRO A 317 -38.71 -17.18 -11.81
C PRO A 317 -39.11 -15.87 -12.51
N ASP A 318 -39.06 -15.87 -13.84
CA ASP A 318 -39.51 -14.72 -14.61
C ASP A 318 -41.02 -14.53 -14.49
N PRO A 319 -41.51 -13.30 -14.27
CA PRO A 319 -42.94 -13.01 -14.27
C PRO A 319 -43.53 -13.40 -15.63
N ASP A 320 -44.70 -14.03 -15.62
CA ASP A 320 -45.43 -14.29 -16.85
C ASP A 320 -46.02 -12.98 -17.37
N TRP A 321 -45.29 -12.33 -18.29
CA TRP A 321 -45.71 -11.11 -18.96
C TRP A 321 -46.71 -11.39 -20.10
N ALA A 322 -46.88 -12.65 -20.53
CA ALA A 322 -47.83 -13.00 -21.58
C ALA A 322 -49.28 -12.77 -21.14
N LEU A 323 -49.54 -12.81 -19.83
CA LEU A 323 -50.83 -12.50 -19.21
C LEU A 323 -51.38 -11.10 -19.56
N LEU A 324 -50.50 -10.16 -19.93
CA LEU A 324 -50.91 -8.81 -20.36
C LEU A 324 -51.48 -8.77 -21.79
N ASN A 325 -51.15 -9.76 -22.63
CA ASN A 325 -51.54 -9.78 -24.04
C ASN A 325 -52.87 -10.50 -24.30
N HIS A 326 -53.41 -11.21 -23.29
CA HIS A 326 -54.63 -12.00 -23.41
C HIS A 326 -55.70 -11.53 -22.42
N PRO A 327 -56.46 -10.46 -22.72
CA PRO A 327 -57.54 -10.00 -21.86
C PRO A 327 -58.68 -11.03 -21.90
N THR A 328 -58.71 -11.94 -20.93
CA THR A 328 -59.78 -12.93 -20.77
C THR A 328 -60.37 -12.73 -19.38
N ALA A 329 -61.50 -12.02 -19.32
CA ALA A 329 -62.16 -11.58 -18.09
C ALA A 329 -62.68 -12.74 -17.21
N GLY A 330 -61.77 -13.49 -16.60
CA GLY A 330 -62.03 -14.59 -15.71
C GLY A 330 -61.30 -14.43 -14.37
N PRO A 331 -61.86 -14.93 -13.26
CA PRO A 331 -61.25 -14.82 -11.93
C PRO A 331 -59.85 -15.43 -11.83
N ASN A 332 -59.56 -16.46 -12.64
CA ASN A 332 -58.23 -17.08 -12.71
C ASN A 332 -57.15 -16.12 -13.26
N GLN A 333 -57.52 -15.17 -14.14
CA GLN A 333 -56.56 -14.21 -14.69
C GLN A 333 -56.08 -13.23 -13.61
N VAL A 334 -56.97 -12.80 -12.72
CA VAL A 334 -56.61 -11.86 -11.63
C VAL A 334 -55.61 -12.50 -10.67
N ALA A 335 -55.80 -13.77 -10.33
CA ALA A 335 -54.86 -14.51 -9.48
C ALA A 335 -53.48 -14.63 -10.15
N ALA A 336 -53.43 -15.04 -11.42
CA ALA A 336 -52.18 -15.17 -12.17
C ALA A 336 -51.44 -13.83 -12.34
N LEU A 337 -52.17 -12.74 -12.62
CA LEU A 337 -51.59 -11.39 -12.68
C LEU A 337 -51.06 -10.93 -11.32
N THR A 338 -51.75 -11.27 -10.23
CA THR A 338 -51.31 -10.92 -8.86
C THR A 338 -50.01 -11.65 -8.51
N GLU A 339 -49.90 -12.94 -8.84
CA GLU A 339 -48.69 -13.73 -8.66
C GLU A 339 -47.52 -13.21 -9.52
N SER A 340 -47.77 -12.95 -10.81
CA SER A 340 -46.78 -12.38 -11.73
C SER A 340 -46.28 -11.00 -11.24
N LEU A 341 -47.18 -10.16 -10.74
CA LEU A 341 -46.81 -8.87 -10.13
C LEU A 341 -45.98 -9.06 -8.85
N ALA A 342 -46.30 -10.06 -8.01
CA ALA A 342 -45.52 -10.37 -6.82
C ALA A 342 -44.09 -10.83 -7.19
N LEU A 343 -43.96 -11.70 -8.20
CA LEU A 343 -42.66 -12.13 -8.74
C LEU A 343 -41.87 -10.95 -9.31
N ALA A 344 -42.51 -10.04 -10.06
CA ALA A 344 -41.86 -8.86 -10.61
C ALA A 344 -41.34 -7.94 -9.49
N LYS A 345 -42.14 -7.72 -8.43
CA LYS A 345 -41.71 -6.94 -7.25
C LYS A 345 -40.52 -7.59 -6.55
N LEU A 346 -40.53 -8.91 -6.41
CA LEU A 346 -39.43 -9.67 -5.82
C LEU A 346 -38.16 -9.55 -6.67
N GLN A 347 -38.27 -9.68 -7.99
CA GLN A 347 -37.14 -9.50 -8.91
C GLN A 347 -36.55 -8.08 -8.84
N ILE A 348 -37.40 -7.04 -8.77
CA ILE A 348 -36.94 -5.65 -8.62
C ILE A 348 -36.20 -5.48 -7.29
N ALA A 349 -36.80 -5.93 -6.19
CA ALA A 349 -36.18 -5.82 -4.87
C ALA A 349 -34.82 -6.55 -4.80
N ALA A 350 -34.72 -7.72 -5.42
CA ALA A 350 -33.48 -8.48 -5.45
C ALA A 350 -32.40 -7.85 -6.35
N LYS A 351 -32.79 -7.25 -7.48
CA LYS A 351 -31.88 -6.46 -8.34
C LYS A 351 -31.40 -5.20 -7.64
N ASP A 352 -32.28 -4.48 -6.96
CA ASP A 352 -31.92 -3.30 -6.18
C ASP A 352 -30.94 -3.66 -5.06
N ALA A 353 -31.16 -4.77 -4.36
CA ALA A 353 -30.22 -5.27 -3.36
C ALA A 353 -28.84 -5.59 -3.96
N ALA A 354 -28.79 -6.24 -5.12
CA ALA A 354 -27.53 -6.53 -5.82
C ALA A 354 -26.79 -5.24 -6.23
N ILE A 355 -27.51 -4.25 -6.76
CA ILE A 355 -26.95 -2.93 -7.13
C ILE A 355 -26.40 -2.20 -5.91
N ILE A 356 -27.11 -2.26 -4.77
CA ILE A 356 -26.63 -1.65 -3.53
C ILE A 356 -25.34 -2.33 -3.07
N THR A 357 -25.28 -3.66 -3.08
CA THR A 357 -24.07 -4.41 -2.71
C THR A 357 -22.88 -4.05 -3.62
N GLU A 358 -23.09 -3.97 -4.93
CA GLU A 358 -22.05 -3.58 -5.90
C GLU A 358 -21.57 -2.14 -5.65
N ASN A 359 -22.48 -1.21 -5.36
CA ASN A 359 -22.12 0.16 -5.02
C ASN A 359 -21.31 0.27 -3.72
N VAL A 360 -21.67 -0.50 -2.70
CA VAL A 360 -20.94 -0.55 -1.42
C VAL A 360 -19.53 -1.12 -1.63
N GLN A 361 -19.42 -2.18 -2.42
CA GLN A 361 -18.15 -2.78 -2.82
C GLN A 361 -17.23 -1.77 -3.51
N LEU A 362 -17.74 -1.01 -4.48
CA LEU A 362 -16.97 0.03 -5.18
C LEU A 362 -16.51 1.15 -4.23
N ALA A 363 -17.37 1.55 -3.29
CA ALA A 363 -17.03 2.51 -2.25
C ALA A 363 -15.87 2.02 -1.38
N ILE A 364 -15.94 0.77 -0.89
CA ILE A 364 -14.89 0.14 -0.06
C ILE A 364 -13.57 0.05 -0.82
N GLN A 365 -13.60 -0.44 -2.06
CA GLN A 365 -12.40 -0.60 -2.89
C GLN A 365 -11.71 0.74 -3.17
N ARG A 366 -12.50 1.81 -3.37
CA ARG A 366 -11.95 3.16 -3.57
C ARG A 366 -11.27 3.71 -2.33
N VAL A 367 -11.88 3.57 -1.15
CA VAL A 367 -11.27 4.01 0.13
C VAL A 367 -9.94 3.30 0.34
N TYR A 368 -9.88 1.99 0.10
CA TYR A 368 -8.63 1.23 0.19
C TYR A 368 -7.57 1.66 -0.82
N ASN A 369 -7.92 1.80 -2.10
CA ASN A 369 -6.97 2.23 -3.12
C ASN A 369 -6.38 3.61 -2.79
N ARG A 370 -7.17 4.50 -2.18
CA ARG A 370 -6.67 5.78 -1.69
C ARG A 370 -5.64 5.59 -0.58
N HIS A 371 -5.99 4.87 0.49
CA HIS A 371 -5.08 4.60 1.61
C HIS A 371 -3.79 3.92 1.14
N LEU A 372 -3.89 3.05 0.14
CA LEU A 372 -2.74 2.38 -0.47
C LEU A 372 -1.85 3.39 -1.20
N ASN A 373 -2.44 4.27 -2.02
CA ASN A 373 -1.73 5.33 -2.72
C ASN A 373 -1.09 6.33 -1.75
N GLU A 374 -1.76 6.70 -0.66
CA GLU A 374 -1.21 7.56 0.39
C GLU A 374 -0.02 6.90 1.07
N THR A 375 -0.14 5.61 1.41
CA THR A 375 0.95 4.82 2.00
C THR A 375 2.14 4.71 1.03
N LEU A 376 1.88 4.48 -0.25
CA LEU A 376 2.92 4.43 -1.29
C LEU A 376 3.60 5.78 -1.47
N ASN A 377 2.83 6.88 -1.52
CA ASN A 377 3.37 8.23 -1.64
C ASN A 377 4.24 8.61 -0.42
N VAL A 378 3.84 8.26 0.79
CA VAL A 378 4.67 8.43 2.00
C VAL A 378 5.97 7.61 1.88
N LYS A 379 5.90 6.36 1.42
CA LYS A 379 7.08 5.52 1.19
C LYS A 379 7.99 6.05 0.09
N GLU A 380 7.43 6.60 -0.97
CA GLU A 380 8.18 7.21 -2.07
C GLU A 380 8.87 8.50 -1.61
N LYS A 381 8.16 9.39 -0.92
CA LYS A 381 8.74 10.63 -0.37
C LYS A 381 9.81 10.38 0.70
N THR A 382 9.62 9.36 1.55
CA THR A 382 10.65 8.96 2.52
C THR A 382 11.88 8.37 1.83
N LYS A 383 11.70 7.61 0.75
CA LYS A 383 12.81 7.13 -0.08
C LYS A 383 13.52 8.28 -0.80
N GLU A 384 12.81 9.28 -1.33
CA GLU A 384 13.45 10.43 -1.97
C GLU A 384 14.41 11.18 -1.03
N ALA A 385 14.16 11.15 0.27
CA ALA A 385 15.06 11.73 1.27
C ALA A 385 16.29 10.85 1.57
N ASP A 386 16.23 9.54 1.31
CA ASP A 386 17.28 8.57 1.66
C ASP A 386 18.13 8.14 0.45
N HIS A 387 17.58 8.20 -0.77
CA HIS A 387 18.40 8.13 -1.96
C HIS A 387 19.32 9.34 -1.95
N THR A 388 20.61 9.07 -1.75
CA THR A 388 21.67 10.03 -1.98
C THR A 388 21.59 10.40 -3.46
N LYS A 389 20.77 11.41 -3.79
CA LYS A 389 20.74 12.01 -5.11
C LYS A 389 22.14 12.59 -5.29
N LEU A 390 23.02 11.79 -5.90
CA LEU A 390 24.36 12.21 -6.33
C LEU A 390 24.27 13.50 -7.16
N PHE A 391 23.09 13.78 -7.73
CA PHE A 391 22.74 15.01 -8.43
C PHE A 391 21.50 15.66 -7.82
N PRO A 392 21.62 16.72 -6.99
CA PRO A 392 20.47 17.41 -6.40
C PRO A 392 19.51 17.99 -7.44
N ASP A 393 20.00 18.30 -8.65
CA ASP A 393 19.19 18.86 -9.73
C ASP A 393 18.49 17.81 -10.61
N GLY A 394 18.74 16.52 -10.40
CA GLY A 394 18.18 15.43 -11.22
C GLY A 394 18.57 15.45 -12.71
N LYS A 395 19.50 16.33 -13.12
CA LYS A 395 19.99 16.43 -14.50
C LYS A 395 21.24 15.56 -14.68
N PRO A 396 21.33 14.78 -15.77
CA PRO A 396 22.57 14.07 -16.09
C PRO A 396 23.67 15.09 -16.35
N ARG A 397 24.79 14.95 -15.62
CA ARG A 397 26.00 15.77 -15.79
C ARG A 397 27.14 14.86 -16.22
N LEU A 398 27.89 15.27 -17.23
CA LEU A 398 29.18 14.66 -17.52
C LEU A 398 30.19 15.28 -16.55
N LEU A 399 30.43 14.61 -15.43
CA LEU A 399 31.42 15.07 -14.46
C LEU A 399 32.80 14.53 -14.86
N THR A 400 33.82 15.38 -14.76
CA THR A 400 35.20 14.90 -14.80
C THR A 400 35.48 14.10 -13.51
N ALA A 401 36.51 13.25 -13.52
CA ALA A 401 36.82 12.41 -12.37
C ALA A 401 37.03 13.21 -11.07
N ASP A 402 37.63 14.40 -11.16
CA ASP A 402 37.92 15.24 -10.00
C ASP A 402 36.65 15.92 -9.47
N ASP A 403 35.75 16.38 -10.36
CA ASP A 403 34.46 16.97 -9.97
C ASP A 403 33.57 15.95 -9.25
N PHE A 404 33.57 14.70 -9.72
CA PHE A 404 32.82 13.61 -9.08
C PHE A 404 33.34 13.32 -7.67
N ILE A 405 34.67 13.24 -7.49
CA ILE A 405 35.30 13.00 -6.18
C ILE A 405 34.99 14.14 -5.21
N ALA A 406 35.05 15.39 -5.67
CA ALA A 406 34.70 16.56 -4.85
C ALA A 406 33.24 16.52 -4.41
N GLN A 407 32.32 16.18 -5.32
CA GLN A 407 30.89 16.10 -5.01
C GLN A 407 30.57 14.97 -4.02
N VAL A 408 31.16 13.78 -4.20
CA VAL A 408 30.99 12.66 -3.25
C VAL A 408 31.53 13.03 -1.87
N SER A 409 32.68 13.72 -1.80
CA SER A 409 33.27 14.17 -0.54
C SER A 409 32.38 15.19 0.17
N GLN A 410 31.80 16.14 -0.57
CA GLN A 410 30.86 17.12 -0.02
C GLN A 410 29.58 16.46 0.51
N VAL A 411 28.98 15.54 -0.26
CA VAL A 411 27.79 14.79 0.17
C VAL A 411 28.06 13.98 1.43
N LYS A 412 29.26 13.40 1.56
CA LYS A 412 29.68 12.68 2.77
C LYS A 412 29.81 13.63 3.98
N ALA A 413 30.46 14.78 3.83
CA ALA A 413 30.59 15.78 4.89
C ALA A 413 29.23 16.33 5.34
N ASP A 414 28.33 16.62 4.39
CA ASP A 414 26.97 17.07 4.68
C ASP A 414 26.16 16.00 5.44
N ARG A 415 26.34 14.73 5.09
CA ARG A 415 25.71 13.60 5.80
C ARG A 415 26.23 13.48 7.23
N GLU A 416 27.54 13.55 7.42
CA GLU A 416 28.16 13.49 8.75
C GLU A 416 27.70 14.67 9.63
N SER A 417 27.60 15.87 9.06
CA SER A 417 27.05 17.06 9.75
C SER A 417 25.59 16.86 10.17
N LYS A 418 24.72 16.40 9.26
CA LYS A 418 23.30 16.11 9.56
C LYS A 418 23.15 14.98 10.60
N GLU A 419 24.00 13.95 10.56
CA GLU A 419 23.99 12.89 11.57
C GLU A 419 24.46 13.39 12.94
N ALA A 420 25.47 14.27 12.99
CA ALA A 420 25.92 14.91 14.22
C ALA A 420 24.83 15.81 14.82
N GLU A 421 24.14 16.59 13.98
CA GLU A 421 23.00 17.39 14.40
C GLU A 421 21.88 16.50 14.95
N LYS A 422 21.44 15.46 14.22
CA LYS A 422 20.44 14.50 14.71
C LYS A 422 20.80 13.89 16.07
N ARG A 423 22.09 13.60 16.33
CA ARG A 423 22.56 13.11 17.64
C ARG A 423 22.40 14.17 18.74
N LYS A 424 22.70 15.44 18.47
CA LYS A 424 22.46 16.55 19.41
C LYS A 424 20.97 16.68 19.75
N TRP A 425 20.11 16.66 18.74
CA TRP A 425 18.64 16.72 18.92
C TRP A 425 18.10 15.53 19.70
N ALA A 426 18.57 14.31 19.41
CA ALA A 426 18.20 13.12 20.18
C ALA A 426 18.62 13.22 21.66
N GLY A 427 19.82 13.74 21.93
CA GLY A 427 20.30 14.04 23.27
C GLY A 427 19.41 15.04 24.01
N ALA A 428 19.05 16.15 23.35
CA ALA A 428 18.14 17.15 23.92
C ALA A 428 16.74 16.59 24.24
N ARG A 429 16.18 15.73 23.35
CA ARG A 429 14.89 15.05 23.60
C ARG A 429 14.97 14.08 24.77
N ALA A 430 16.06 13.32 24.89
CA ALA A 430 16.29 12.41 26.01
C ALA A 430 16.40 13.18 27.34
N ALA A 431 17.17 14.28 27.38
CA ALA A 431 17.29 15.14 28.56
C ALA A 431 15.93 15.74 28.97
N LYS A 432 15.15 16.24 28.01
CA LYS A 432 13.79 16.76 28.25
C LYS A 432 12.86 15.70 28.80
N LYS A 433 12.95 14.45 28.33
CA LYS A 433 12.17 13.31 28.84
C LYS A 433 12.52 13.01 30.30
N VAL A 434 13.81 12.92 30.63
CA VAL A 434 14.30 12.70 32.01
C VAL A 434 13.80 13.82 32.94
N GLY A 435 13.88 15.09 32.51
CA GLY A 435 13.37 16.22 33.28
C GLY A 435 11.86 16.15 33.55
N ARG A 436 11.06 15.72 32.55
CA ARG A 436 9.60 15.52 32.72
C ARG A 436 9.30 14.38 33.71
N GLU A 437 10.04 13.29 33.65
CA GLU A 437 9.88 12.14 34.56
C GLU A 437 10.26 12.51 36.00
N ALA A 438 11.36 13.24 36.18
CA ALA A 438 11.77 13.77 37.49
C ALA A 438 10.72 14.73 38.08
N ALA A 439 10.20 15.67 37.28
CA ALA A 439 9.13 16.57 37.72
C ALA A 439 7.83 15.83 38.09
N LYS A 440 7.49 14.78 37.34
CA LYS A 440 6.34 13.91 37.63
C LYS A 440 6.53 13.12 38.92
N ALA A 441 7.73 12.62 39.19
CA ALA A 441 8.07 11.92 40.43
C ALA A 441 8.01 12.87 41.64
N ALA A 442 8.59 14.06 41.54
CA ALA A 442 8.52 15.09 42.58
C ALA A 442 7.07 15.49 42.89
N TRP A 443 6.24 15.65 41.86
CA TRP A 443 4.81 15.96 42.03
C TRP A 443 4.05 14.87 42.78
N LYS A 444 4.34 13.58 42.50
CA LYS A 444 3.71 12.47 43.24
C LYS A 444 4.08 12.51 44.73
N LEU A 445 5.34 12.79 45.07
CA LEU A 445 5.75 12.92 46.47
C LEU A 445 5.04 14.08 47.19
N LEU A 446 4.87 15.23 46.51
CA LEU A 446 4.13 16.36 47.05
C LEU A 446 2.65 16.05 47.29
N LEU A 447 2.02 15.25 46.42
CA LEU A 447 0.64 14.81 46.61
C LEU A 447 0.49 13.92 47.84
N VAL A 448 1.38 12.94 48.02
CA VAL A 448 1.37 12.06 49.21
C VAL A 448 1.54 12.87 50.50
N ALA A 449 2.47 13.83 50.51
CA ALA A 449 2.67 14.70 51.68
C ALA A 449 1.44 15.58 51.97
N HIS A 450 0.78 16.09 50.92
CA HIS A 450 -0.45 16.86 51.06
C HIS A 450 -1.60 15.99 51.59
N ASP A 451 -1.76 14.77 51.08
CA ASP A 451 -2.82 13.87 51.52
C ASP A 451 -2.63 13.49 52.99
N GLN A 452 -1.38 13.25 53.42
CA GLN A 452 -1.05 13.06 54.83
C GLN A 452 -1.41 14.29 55.68
N ALA A 453 -1.12 15.51 55.20
CA ALA A 453 -1.49 16.75 55.88
C ALA A 453 -3.01 16.97 55.96
N VAL A 454 -3.77 16.52 54.96
CA VAL A 454 -5.24 16.55 55.00
C VAL A 454 -5.76 15.56 56.04
N ILE A 455 -5.21 14.34 56.10
CA ILE A 455 -5.59 13.33 57.10
C ILE A 455 -5.34 13.85 58.53
N THR A 456 -4.17 14.43 58.79
CA THR A 456 -3.85 14.98 60.13
C THR A 456 -4.75 16.17 60.48
N TRP A 457 -5.03 17.06 59.52
CA TRP A 457 -5.96 18.16 59.70
C TRP A 457 -7.39 17.69 59.99
N GLU A 458 -7.88 16.64 59.32
CA GLU A 458 -9.20 16.07 59.58
C GLU A 458 -9.30 15.45 60.98
N ALA A 459 -8.26 14.75 61.43
CA ALA A 459 -8.17 14.20 62.77
C ALA A 459 -8.16 15.31 63.85
N GLU A 460 -7.37 16.37 63.67
CA GLU A 460 -7.32 17.52 64.58
C GLU A 460 -8.66 18.27 64.63
N LYS A 461 -9.27 18.50 63.46
CA LYS A 461 -10.59 19.14 63.36
C LYS A 461 -11.66 18.32 64.08
N LEU A 462 -11.61 16.99 64.00
CA LEU A 462 -12.51 16.10 64.73
C LEU A 462 -12.28 16.21 66.24
N ALA A 463 -11.02 16.18 66.70
CA ALA A 463 -10.69 16.34 68.11
C ALA A 463 -11.17 17.68 68.69
N LEU A 464 -10.97 18.79 67.98
CA LEU A 464 -11.44 20.12 68.41
C LEU A 464 -12.97 20.24 68.46
N ARG A 465 -13.68 19.52 67.59
CA ARG A 465 -15.15 19.45 67.63
C ARG A 465 -15.64 18.69 68.86
N VAL A 466 -14.99 17.58 69.21
CA VAL A 466 -15.30 16.83 70.44
C VAL A 466 -15.07 17.70 71.69
N SER A 467 -14.06 18.57 71.67
CA SER A 467 -13.78 19.53 72.75
C SER A 467 -14.67 20.80 72.77
N GLY A 468 -15.70 20.89 71.91
CA GLY A 468 -16.66 21.99 71.92
C GLY A 468 -16.16 23.32 71.33
N VAL A 469 -15.06 23.31 70.55
CA VAL A 469 -14.54 24.52 69.91
C VAL A 469 -15.51 25.01 68.82
N LYS A 470 -15.85 26.31 68.84
CA LYS A 470 -16.71 26.93 67.82
C LYS A 470 -16.06 26.83 66.43
N VAL A 471 -16.88 26.68 65.38
CA VAL A 471 -16.41 26.49 63.98
C VAL A 471 -15.40 27.56 63.51
N LYS A 472 -15.53 28.81 63.97
CA LYS A 472 -14.60 29.91 63.64
C LYS A 472 -13.17 29.69 64.20
N GLY A 473 -13.00 28.83 65.20
CA GLY A 473 -11.72 28.46 65.79
C GLY A 473 -11.09 27.19 65.21
N LEU A 474 -11.70 26.57 64.20
CA LEU A 474 -11.12 25.38 63.56
C LEU A 474 -9.97 25.77 62.61
N PRO A 475 -8.91 24.95 62.51
CA PRO A 475 -7.79 25.21 61.61
C PRO A 475 -8.26 25.22 60.15
N LYS A 476 -7.62 26.04 59.31
CA LYS A 476 -7.91 26.10 57.87
C LYS A 476 -7.40 24.82 57.18
N LYS A 477 -8.13 24.34 56.18
CA LYS A 477 -7.73 23.18 55.38
C LYS A 477 -6.37 23.47 54.69
N PRO A 478 -5.42 22.50 54.69
CA PRO A 478 -4.18 22.63 53.94
C PRO A 478 -4.45 22.99 52.47
N LYS A 479 -3.64 23.90 51.91
CA LYS A 479 -3.73 24.27 50.49
C LYS A 479 -2.99 23.22 49.66
N LYS A 480 -3.58 22.81 48.53
CA LYS A 480 -2.94 21.90 47.59
C LYS A 480 -1.66 22.54 47.04
N PRO A 481 -0.50 21.83 47.05
CA PRO A 481 0.72 22.37 46.48
C PRO A 481 0.56 22.63 44.98
N LEU A 482 1.28 23.62 44.46
CA LEU A 482 1.33 23.87 43.02
C LEU A 482 2.22 22.82 42.34
N LYS A 483 1.84 22.39 41.14
CA LYS A 483 2.63 21.44 40.36
C LYS A 483 3.99 22.07 40.03
N PRO A 484 5.13 21.43 40.39
CA PRO A 484 6.44 21.97 40.07
C PRO A 484 6.58 22.05 38.55
N LYS A 485 6.97 23.23 38.06
CA LYS A 485 7.36 23.38 36.66
C LYS A 485 8.69 22.64 36.47
N PRO A 486 8.86 21.86 35.39
CA PRO A 486 10.17 21.28 35.09
C PRO A 486 11.17 22.44 35.00
N VAL A 487 12.19 22.41 35.86
CA VAL A 487 13.32 23.33 35.77
C VAL A 487 14.10 22.89 34.54
N VAL A 488 13.70 23.39 33.38
CA VAL A 488 14.55 23.34 32.21
C VAL A 488 15.60 24.40 32.48
N GLU A 489 16.82 23.98 32.82
CA GLU A 489 17.97 24.87 32.68
C GLU A 489 18.02 25.25 31.21
N VAL A 490 17.46 26.41 30.91
CA VAL A 490 17.47 26.97 29.56
C VAL A 490 18.91 27.40 29.34
N SER A 491 19.74 26.48 28.83
CA SER A 491 20.95 26.85 28.11
C SER A 491 20.46 27.67 26.92
N SER A 492 20.47 28.99 27.07
CA SER A 492 19.90 29.98 26.15
C SER A 492 20.76 30.16 24.90
N GLU A 493 21.19 29.06 24.30
CA GLU A 493 21.76 29.05 22.96
C GLU A 493 20.65 28.70 21.97
N SER A 494 19.94 29.76 21.59
CA SER A 494 19.56 30.05 20.20
C SER A 494 19.65 28.86 19.23
N ASP A 495 18.51 28.29 18.85
CA ASP A 495 18.33 27.91 17.45
C ASP A 495 16.85 27.99 17.04
N GLY A 496 16.60 28.82 16.03
CA GLY A 496 15.29 29.11 15.47
C GLY A 496 14.89 28.00 14.50
N GLY A 497 14.18 27.00 15.01
CA GLY A 497 13.52 25.98 14.21
C GLY A 497 12.07 25.85 14.67
N ASP A 498 11.19 26.62 14.03
CA ASP A 498 9.73 26.58 14.16
C ASP A 498 9.19 25.25 13.59
N ASP A 499 9.33 24.17 14.35
CA ASP A 499 8.51 22.97 14.22
C ASP A 499 7.53 22.96 15.40
N SER A 500 6.48 23.75 15.23
CA SER A 500 5.29 23.79 16.06
C SER A 500 4.52 22.45 15.95
N GLU A 501 5.04 21.40 16.59
CA GLU A 501 4.19 20.32 17.08
C GLU A 501 3.35 20.89 18.23
N GLU A 502 2.13 21.28 17.86
CA GLU A 502 1.00 21.66 18.71
C GLU A 502 0.78 20.58 19.78
N ILE A 503 1.47 20.71 20.91
CA ILE A 503 1.13 19.99 22.14
C ILE A 503 -0.13 20.64 22.67
N GLU A 504 -1.29 20.07 22.30
CA GLU A 504 -2.57 20.35 22.93
C GLU A 504 -2.43 20.23 24.46
N GLU A 505 -2.34 21.39 25.11
CA GLU A 505 -2.35 21.53 26.54
C GLU A 505 -3.77 21.25 27.03
N TYR A 506 -4.07 19.98 27.33
CA TYR A 506 -5.26 19.60 28.07
C TYR A 506 -5.21 20.22 29.47
N LYS A 507 -5.81 21.40 29.62
CA LYS A 507 -6.25 21.94 30.91
C LYS A 507 -7.46 21.13 31.39
N TYR A 508 -7.23 20.31 32.41
CA TYR A 508 -8.26 19.78 33.30
C TYR A 508 -8.37 20.63 34.56
#